data_AF-A0A645IHT0-F1
#
_entry.id   AF-A0A645IHT0-F1
#
_cell.length_a   1.000
_cell.length_b   1.000
_cell.length_c   1.000
_cell.angle_alpha   90.00
_cell.angle_beta   90.00
_cell.angle_gamma   90.00
#
_symmetry.space_group_name_H-M   'P 1'
#
loop_
_entity.id
_entity.type
_entity.pdbx_description
1 polymer ?
#
loop_
_entity_poly.entity_id
_entity_poly.type
_entity_poly.pdbx_seq_one_letter_code
_entity_poly.pdbx_strand_id
1 'polypeptide(L)'
;MEFQNKVQFGDIFFTVSSETPDEIGMSSVLLDKVSEMYLNSFCFAYRVFSFDILNPLFASYLFRCSLFRDKLIRIAQGSTRYNISKVEFMKLKISLPSIREQVIIASFLSTLDEKIKIEKKMLEQYANQRNYLLYRMFI
;
A
#
# COMPACT_ATOMS: atom_id res chain seq x y z
N MET A 1 -29.77 -7.47 -5.40
CA MET A 1 -28.41 -8.04 -5.24
C MET A 1 -27.44 -6.91 -5.50
N GLU A 2 -26.65 -6.51 -4.50
CA GLU A 2 -25.60 -5.53 -4.71
C GLU A 2 -24.56 -6.15 -5.66
N PHE A 3 -24.34 -5.53 -6.82
CA PHE A 3 -23.27 -5.93 -7.74
C PHE A 3 -21.94 -5.54 -7.10
N GLN A 4 -21.31 -6.46 -6.38
CA GLN A 4 -19.97 -6.25 -5.84
C GLN A 4 -18.91 -6.48 -6.92
N ASN A 5 -17.94 -5.57 -6.98
CA ASN A 5 -16.84 -5.67 -7.93
C ASN A 5 -15.83 -6.72 -7.46
N LYS A 6 -15.59 -7.74 -8.30
CA LYS A 6 -14.53 -8.73 -8.07
C LYS A 6 -13.16 -8.06 -8.24
N VAL A 7 -12.30 -8.22 -7.23
CA VAL A 7 -10.95 -7.66 -7.26
C VAL A 7 -10.04 -8.52 -8.13
N GLN A 8 -9.02 -7.89 -8.72
CA GLN A 8 -8.07 -8.52 -9.63
C GLN A 8 -6.65 -8.10 -9.30
N PHE A 9 -5.68 -8.92 -9.69
CA PHE A 9 -4.27 -8.59 -9.58
C PHE A 9 -3.98 -7.22 -10.21
N GLY A 10 -3.21 -6.39 -9.50
CA GLY A 10 -2.88 -5.02 -9.89
C GLY A 10 -3.92 -3.98 -9.50
N ASP A 11 -5.06 -4.36 -8.91
CA ASP A 11 -5.99 -3.39 -8.33
C ASP A 11 -5.32 -2.64 -7.18
N ILE A 12 -5.48 -1.32 -7.19
CA ILE A 12 -4.94 -0.42 -6.17
C ILE A 12 -6.10 0.06 -5.29
N PHE A 13 -6.03 -0.20 -4.00
CA PHE A 13 -7.04 0.19 -3.02
C PHE A 13 -6.61 1.43 -2.27
N PHE A 14 -7.58 2.29 -1.92
CA PHE A 14 -7.37 3.46 -1.09
C PHE A 14 -8.45 3.55 0.00
N THR A 15 -8.05 3.86 1.23
CA THR A 15 -9.01 4.20 2.29
C THR A 15 -9.65 5.55 2.02
N VAL A 16 -10.98 5.67 2.16
CA VAL A 16 -11.68 6.93 1.86
C VAL A 16 -11.82 7.85 3.06
N SER A 17 -11.76 7.29 4.26
CA SER A 17 -12.07 7.98 5.51
C SER A 17 -11.04 7.66 6.58
N SER A 18 -10.81 8.61 7.47
CA SER A 18 -9.90 8.48 8.60
C SER A 18 -10.27 9.45 9.74
N GLU A 19 -9.71 9.20 10.92
CA GLU A 19 -9.81 10.10 12.07
C GLU A 19 -8.76 11.21 12.00
N THR A 20 -7.57 10.88 11.46
CA THR A 20 -6.48 11.84 11.26
C THR A 20 -6.26 12.12 9.77
N PRO A 21 -5.85 13.33 9.38
CA PRO A 21 -5.50 13.63 7.98
C PRO A 21 -4.42 12.71 7.43
N ASP A 22 -3.44 12.34 8.25
CA ASP A 22 -2.26 11.57 7.82
C ASP A 22 -2.56 10.11 7.46
N GLU A 23 -3.68 9.57 7.93
CA GLU A 23 -4.10 8.18 7.66
C GLU A 23 -5.04 8.06 6.45
N ILE A 24 -5.53 9.19 5.92
CA ILE A 24 -6.49 9.17 4.81
C ILE A 24 -5.85 8.69 3.51
N GLY A 25 -6.59 7.97 2.66
CA GLY A 25 -6.09 7.51 1.35
C GLY A 25 -4.90 6.56 1.43
N MET A 26 -4.76 5.82 2.52
CA MET A 26 -3.72 4.81 2.65
C MET A 26 -3.92 3.77 1.56
N SER A 27 -2.83 3.44 0.85
CA SER A 27 -2.90 2.65 -0.37
C SER A 27 -2.41 1.21 -0.18
N SER A 28 -3.00 0.28 -0.91
CA SER A 28 -2.51 -1.10 -1.03
C SER A 28 -2.68 -1.59 -2.46
N VAL A 29 -1.83 -2.50 -2.92
CA VAL A 29 -1.93 -3.09 -4.27
C VAL A 29 -2.03 -4.59 -4.15
N LEU A 30 -2.97 -5.19 -4.87
CA LEU A 30 -3.08 -6.65 -4.92
C LEU A 30 -1.98 -7.23 -5.81
N LEU A 31 -0.91 -7.73 -5.19
CA LEU A 31 0.21 -8.38 -5.89
C LEU A 31 0.17 -9.91 -5.82
N ASP A 32 -0.85 -10.47 -5.17
CA ASP A 32 -1.02 -11.90 -5.01
C ASP A 32 -2.17 -12.45 -5.86
N LYS A 33 -2.07 -13.72 -6.23
CA LYS A 33 -3.19 -14.45 -6.84
C LYS A 33 -4.18 -14.83 -5.74
N VAL A 34 -5.37 -14.24 -5.80
CA VAL A 34 -6.49 -14.55 -4.90
C VAL A 34 -7.58 -15.28 -5.68
N SER A 35 -8.26 -16.22 -5.02
CA SER A 35 -9.33 -17.02 -5.64
C SER A 35 -10.57 -16.17 -5.90
N GLU A 36 -11.27 -15.78 -4.84
CA GLU A 36 -12.47 -14.97 -4.89
C GLU A 36 -12.45 -13.93 -3.78
N MET A 37 -12.33 -12.67 -4.17
CA MET A 37 -12.37 -11.54 -3.26
C MET A 37 -13.14 -10.40 -3.92
N TYR A 38 -13.88 -9.66 -3.11
CA TYR A 38 -14.77 -8.60 -3.55
C TYR A 38 -14.42 -7.30 -2.83
N LEU A 39 -14.59 -6.19 -3.53
CA LEU A 39 -14.35 -4.86 -2.97
C LEU A 39 -15.42 -4.54 -1.93
N ASN A 40 -15.00 -4.07 -0.74
CA ASN A 40 -15.92 -3.60 0.30
C ASN A 40 -16.34 -2.14 0.06
N SER A 41 -17.25 -1.62 0.89
CA SER A 41 -17.74 -0.24 0.80
C SER A 41 -16.84 0.82 1.48
N PHE A 42 -15.79 0.40 2.18
CA PHE A 42 -14.92 1.27 2.99
C PHE A 42 -13.63 1.67 2.28
N CYS A 43 -13.34 1.08 1.12
CA CYS A 43 -12.28 1.52 0.21
C CYS A 43 -12.83 1.65 -1.21
N PHE A 44 -12.13 2.42 -2.03
CA PHE A 44 -12.30 2.31 -3.48
C PHE A 44 -11.07 1.65 -4.09
N ALA A 45 -11.31 0.94 -5.19
CA ALA A 45 -10.26 0.41 -6.03
C ALA A 45 -10.10 1.25 -7.30
N TYR A 46 -8.85 1.38 -7.73
CA TYR A 46 -8.47 1.87 -9.04
C TYR A 46 -7.82 0.74 -9.81
N ARG A 47 -8.38 0.43 -10.99
CA ARG A 47 -7.83 -0.55 -11.92
C ARG A 47 -7.14 0.18 -13.05
N VAL A 48 -5.85 -0.09 -13.22
CA VAL A 48 -5.05 0.46 -14.32
C VAL A 48 -5.52 -0.15 -15.63
N PHE A 49 -5.58 0.65 -16.69
CA PHE A 49 -5.96 0.19 -18.02
C PHE A 49 -4.96 -0.81 -18.63
N SER A 50 -3.66 -0.56 -18.45
CA SER A 50 -2.59 -1.47 -18.89
C SER A 50 -1.38 -1.38 -17.96
N PHE A 51 -0.73 -2.51 -17.73
CA PHE A 51 0.54 -2.58 -17.00
C PHE A 51 1.73 -2.04 -17.79
N ASP A 52 1.56 -1.72 -19.08
CA ASP A 52 2.55 -0.97 -19.87
C ASP A 52 2.60 0.52 -19.46
N ILE A 53 1.56 1.00 -18.79
CA ILE A 53 1.47 2.38 -18.30
C ILE A 53 1.97 2.47 -16.85
N LEU A 54 1.49 1.57 -16.00
CA LEU A 54 1.82 1.55 -14.58
C LEU A 54 2.05 0.12 -14.12
N ASN A 55 3.28 -0.17 -13.72
CA ASN A 55 3.63 -1.45 -13.12
C ASN A 55 3.00 -1.59 -11.72
N PRO A 56 2.33 -2.71 -11.39
CA PRO A 56 1.68 -2.90 -10.09
C PRO A 56 2.62 -2.80 -8.88
N LEU A 57 3.82 -3.36 -8.96
CA LEU A 57 4.81 -3.28 -7.87
C LEU A 57 5.34 -1.85 -7.73
N PHE A 58 5.54 -1.13 -8.84
CA PHE A 58 5.87 0.29 -8.76
C PHE A 58 4.74 1.10 -8.13
N ALA A 59 3.48 0.78 -8.46
CA ALA A 59 2.30 1.44 -7.89
C ALA A 59 2.24 1.34 -6.36
N SER A 60 2.64 0.21 -5.77
CA SER A 60 2.65 0.05 -4.30
C SER A 60 3.62 1.00 -3.60
N TYR A 61 4.71 1.38 -4.28
CA TYR A 61 5.65 2.39 -3.78
C TYR A 61 5.20 3.82 -4.11
N LEU A 62 4.75 4.05 -5.34
CA LEU A 62 4.33 5.36 -5.83
C LEU A 62 3.23 5.97 -4.96
N PHE A 63 2.18 5.22 -4.67
CA PHE A 63 1.05 5.73 -3.88
C PHE A 63 1.32 5.80 -2.37
N ARG A 64 2.50 5.36 -1.93
CA ARG A 64 2.99 5.51 -0.55
C ARG A 64 4.07 6.59 -0.42
N CYS A 65 4.60 7.11 -1.53
CA CYS A 65 5.60 8.16 -1.48
C CYS A 65 5.03 9.49 -0.94
N SER A 66 5.86 10.27 -0.24
CA SER A 66 5.47 11.55 0.36
C SER A 66 4.87 12.51 -0.67
N LEU A 67 5.45 12.62 -1.86
CA LEU A 67 4.95 13.52 -2.92
C LEU A 67 3.49 13.24 -3.32
N PHE A 68 3.08 11.97 -3.35
CA PHE A 68 1.69 11.61 -3.61
C PHE A 68 0.83 11.81 -2.37
N ARG A 69 1.30 11.35 -1.21
CA ARG A 69 0.60 11.48 0.09
C ARG A 69 0.29 12.93 0.41
N ASP A 70 1.22 13.86 0.20
CA ASP A 70 1.03 15.29 0.48
C ASP A 70 -0.05 15.90 -0.42
N LYS A 71 -0.08 15.53 -1.71
CA LYS A 71 -1.15 15.96 -2.62
C LYS A 71 -2.51 15.43 -2.19
N LEU A 72 -2.54 14.18 -1.72
CA LEU A 72 -3.74 13.51 -1.27
C LEU A 72 -4.29 14.10 0.04
N ILE A 73 -3.41 14.39 1.01
CA ILE A 73 -3.79 14.99 2.29
C ILE A 73 -4.36 16.40 2.07
N ARG A 74 -3.83 17.17 1.11
CA ARG A 74 -4.33 18.52 0.80
C ARG A 74 -5.75 18.56 0.25
N ILE A 75 -6.23 17.48 -0.36
CA ILE A 75 -7.61 17.37 -0.86
C ILE A 75 -8.55 16.69 0.14
N ALA A 76 -8.06 16.28 1.31
CA ALA A 76 -8.88 15.74 2.38
C ALA A 76 -9.81 16.83 2.92
N GLN A 77 -11.06 16.46 3.19
CA GLN A 77 -12.10 17.36 3.68
C GLN A 77 -12.71 16.82 4.97
N GLY A 78 -13.02 17.72 5.90
CA GLY A 78 -13.62 17.39 7.19
C GLY A 78 -12.88 18.02 8.36
N SER A 79 -13.44 17.88 9.55
CA SER A 79 -12.87 18.43 10.80
C SER A 79 -12.73 17.36 11.88
N THR A 80 -13.78 16.55 12.10
CA THR A 80 -13.77 15.41 13.04
C THR A 80 -13.48 14.08 12.36
N ARG A 81 -13.97 13.92 11.13
CA ARG A 81 -13.62 12.80 10.24
C ARG A 81 -13.25 13.35 8.90
N TYR A 82 -12.13 12.90 8.38
CA TYR A 82 -11.64 13.30 7.08
C TYR A 82 -12.15 12.33 6.02
N ASN A 83 -12.51 12.86 4.86
CA ASN A 83 -12.92 12.09 3.68
C ASN A 83 -12.29 12.66 2.41
N ILE A 84 -12.14 11.83 1.38
CA ILE A 84 -11.73 12.26 0.05
C ILE A 84 -12.87 12.05 -0.94
N SER A 85 -13.21 13.12 -1.66
CA SER A 85 -14.08 13.02 -2.82
C SER A 85 -13.39 12.24 -3.95
N LYS A 86 -14.08 11.24 -4.49
CA LYS A 86 -13.62 10.49 -5.67
C LYS A 86 -13.31 11.42 -6.85
N VAL A 87 -14.09 12.50 -7.01
CA VAL A 87 -13.90 13.46 -8.09
C VAL A 87 -12.58 14.21 -7.94
N GLU A 88 -12.26 14.68 -6.72
CA GLU A 88 -11.00 15.38 -6.46
C GLU A 88 -9.79 14.44 -6.55
N PHE A 89 -9.94 13.20 -6.04
CA PHE A 89 -8.92 12.18 -6.18
C PHE A 89 -8.54 11.93 -7.65
N MET A 90 -9.54 11.80 -8.53
CA MET A 90 -9.33 11.55 -9.96
C MET A 90 -8.70 12.74 -10.71
N LYS A 91 -8.70 13.94 -10.12
CA LYS A 91 -8.03 15.13 -10.68
C LYS A 91 -6.55 15.19 -10.32
N LEU A 92 -6.07 14.37 -9.39
CA LEU A 92 -4.67 14.36 -8.98
C LEU A 92 -3.78 13.99 -10.16
N LYS A 93 -2.83 14.88 -10.49
CA LYS A 93 -1.83 14.64 -11.52
C LYS A 93 -0.55 14.07 -10.90
N ILE A 94 -0.11 12.95 -11.47
CA ILE A 94 1.15 12.28 -11.14
C ILE A 94 2.04 12.22 -12.38
N SER A 95 3.34 12.35 -12.19
CA SER A 95 4.32 12.11 -13.25
C SER A 95 4.75 10.65 -13.17
N LEU A 96 4.68 9.94 -14.28
CA LEU A 96 5.11 8.55 -14.37
C LEU A 96 6.40 8.48 -15.20
N PRO A 97 7.45 7.81 -14.69
CA PRO A 97 8.63 7.50 -15.50
C PRO A 97 8.29 6.39 -16.50
N SER A 98 9.22 6.09 -17.40
CA SER A 98 9.04 5.01 -18.39
C SER A 98 8.82 3.66 -17.68
N ILE A 99 8.11 2.73 -18.33
CA ILE A 99 7.83 1.42 -17.72
C ILE A 99 9.11 0.67 -17.33
N ARG A 100 10.18 0.85 -18.11
CA ARG A 100 11.50 0.27 -17.81
C ARG A 100 12.08 0.82 -16.51
N GLU A 101 12.01 2.13 -16.31
CA GLU A 101 12.46 2.77 -15.07
C GLU A 101 11.59 2.36 -13.87
N GLN A 102 10.27 2.26 -14.07
CA GLN A 102 9.36 1.79 -13.03
C GLN A 102 9.76 0.39 -12.52
N VAL A 103 10.07 -0.54 -13.43
CA VAL A 103 10.53 -1.89 -13.07
C VAL A 103 11.85 -1.84 -12.29
N ILE A 104 12.83 -1.06 -12.75
CA ILE A 104 14.13 -0.94 -12.07
C ILE A 104 13.96 -0.40 -10.65
N ILE A 105 13.19 0.68 -10.49
CA ILE A 105 12.94 1.31 -9.19
C ILE A 105 12.20 0.34 -8.27
N ALA A 106 11.13 -0.28 -8.76
CA ALA A 106 10.31 -1.20 -7.98
C ALA A 106 11.09 -2.44 -7.53
N SER A 107 11.90 -3.03 -8.42
CA SER A 107 12.75 -4.18 -8.08
C SER A 107 13.79 -3.82 -7.02
N PHE A 108 14.43 -2.66 -7.14
CA PHE A 108 15.40 -2.19 -6.15
C PHE A 108 14.74 -2.00 -4.77
N LEU A 109 13.61 -1.30 -4.70
CA LEU A 109 12.88 -1.08 -3.45
C LEU A 109 12.38 -2.39 -2.83
N SER A 110 11.89 -3.32 -3.64
CA SER A 110 11.43 -4.63 -3.16
C SER A 110 12.55 -5.46 -2.55
N THR A 111 13.77 -5.36 -3.09
CA THR A 111 14.95 -6.03 -2.54
C THR A 111 15.32 -5.47 -1.16
N LEU A 112 15.17 -4.15 -0.96
CA LEU A 112 15.38 -3.52 0.34
C LEU A 112 14.32 -3.95 1.36
N ASP A 113 13.05 -4.00 0.95
CA ASP A 113 11.97 -4.47 1.83
C ASP A 113 12.16 -5.93 2.24
N GLU A 114 12.59 -6.79 1.30
CA GLU A 114 12.89 -8.18 1.60
C GLU A 114 14.04 -8.30 2.60
N LYS A 115 15.11 -7.52 2.41
CA LYS A 115 16.23 -7.47 3.37
C LYS A 115 15.77 -7.02 4.75
N ILE A 116 14.99 -5.94 4.85
CA ILE A 116 14.43 -5.46 6.13
C ILE A 116 13.59 -6.54 6.79
N LYS A 117 12.77 -7.27 6.03
CA LYS A 117 11.93 -8.37 6.54
C LYS A 117 12.78 -9.50 7.12
N ILE A 118 13.85 -9.90 6.41
CA ILE A 118 14.78 -10.94 6.87
C ILE A 118 15.47 -10.50 8.17
N GLU A 119 16.01 -9.28 8.21
CA GLU A 119 16.71 -8.75 9.39
C GLU A 119 15.79 -8.66 10.62
N LYS A 120 14.54 -8.21 10.45
CA LYS A 120 13.54 -8.20 11.53
C LYS A 120 13.24 -9.60 12.06
N LYS A 121 13.10 -10.58 11.16
CA LYS A 121 12.88 -11.98 11.56
C LYS A 121 14.07 -12.54 12.34
N MET A 122 15.29 -12.25 11.90
CA MET A 122 16.51 -12.67 12.62
C MET A 122 16.58 -12.03 14.01
N LEU A 123 16.27 -10.73 14.11
CA LEU A 123 16.24 -10.03 15.40
C LEU A 123 15.24 -10.65 16.37
N GLU A 124 14.04 -11.00 15.90
CA GLU A 124 13.01 -11.68 16.70
C GLU A 124 13.50 -13.06 17.19
N GLN A 125 14.15 -13.83 16.31
CA GLN A 125 14.74 -15.13 16.68
C GLN A 125 15.81 -14.98 17.76
N TYR A 126 16.71 -14.01 17.62
CA TYR A 126 17.74 -13.75 18.64
C TYR A 126 17.14 -13.28 19.96
N ALA A 127 16.09 -12.45 19.94
CA ALA A 127 15.39 -12.04 21.16
C ALA A 127 14.76 -13.24 21.88
N ASN A 128 14.11 -14.14 21.14
CA ASN A 128 13.51 -15.36 21.67
C ASN A 128 14.57 -16.32 22.25
N GLN A 129 15.69 -16.52 21.54
CA GLN A 129 16.80 -17.34 22.01
C GLN A 129 17.40 -16.77 23.31
N ARG A 130 17.66 -15.45 23.36
CA ARG A 130 18.15 -14.79 24.57
C ARG A 130 17.22 -15.01 25.75
N ASN A 131 15.92 -14.81 25.57
CA ASN A 131 14.93 -15.00 26.64
C ASN A 131 14.86 -16.46 27.11
N TYR A 132 14.92 -17.41 26.19
CA TYR A 132 14.96 -18.84 26.51
C TYR A 132 16.21 -19.22 27.31
N LEU A 133 17.39 -18.75 26.89
CA LEU A 133 18.64 -19.02 27.59
C LEU A 133 18.66 -18.40 28.98
N LEU A 134 18.18 -17.16 29.14
CA LEU A 134 18.04 -16.52 30.45
C LEU A 134 17.11 -17.32 31.37
N TYR A 135 15.97 -17.80 30.87
CA TYR A 135 15.07 -18.65 31.65
C TYR A 135 15.77 -19.95 32.12
N ARG A 136 16.62 -20.54 31.27
CA ARG A 136 17.38 -21.77 31.57
C ARG A 136 18.58 -21.55 32.50
N MET A 137 18.97 -20.31 32.80
CA MET A 137 20.07 -20.02 33.74
C MET A 137 19.64 -20.06 35.21
N PHE A 138 18.34 -19.90 35.49
CA PHE A 138 17.81 -19.85 36.86
C PHE A 138 17.03 -21.12 37.25
N ILE A 139 17.27 -22.22 36.52
CA ILE A 139 16.78 -23.58 36.78
C ILE A 139 18.00 -24.49 36.86
#